data_AF-A0A430VQP5-F1
#
_entry.id   AF-A0A430VQP5-F1
#
_cell.length_a   1.000
_cell.length_b   1.000
_cell.length_c   1.000
_cell.angle_alpha   90.00
_cell.angle_beta   90.00
_cell.angle_gamma   90.00
#
_symmetry.space_group_name_H-M   'P 1'
#
loop_
_entity.id
_entity.type
_entity.pdbx_description
1 polymer ?
#
loop_
_entity_poly.entity_id
_entity_poly.type
_entity_poly.pdbx_seq_one_letter_code
_entity_poly.pdbx_strand_id
1 'polypeptide(L)'
;MRRGLLLLLGFALALLLLLSWPPLLRFFVERGLALGGFSGQVQEVGGHLLLGLRLEGVNLQGPGLALKAEEVRLGYDLLGLLRKELPLSVSVKRAKVQPTWEALIPEKPGPPPAIRVVYRQLLLEEVQVELPKGKRLFLPPLRLTLAGENPYAFIARLPGGSFQGEAHALARDLSAWEVRYRGEVAGLSFFYPGLKGGRLSGVFRLLPSGVEGESQVE
;
A
#
# COMPACT_ATOMS: atom_id res chain seq x y z
N MET A 1 1.43 -38.20 -35.54
CA MET A 1 1.70 -37.75 -34.16
C MET A 1 2.40 -36.38 -34.10
N ARG A 2 3.48 -36.13 -34.87
CA ARG A 2 4.26 -34.87 -34.84
C ARG A 2 3.47 -33.59 -35.19
N ARG A 3 2.54 -33.64 -36.15
CA ARG A 3 1.69 -32.49 -36.54
C ARG A 3 0.63 -32.12 -35.49
N GLY A 4 0.03 -33.12 -34.83
CA GLY A 4 -0.94 -32.88 -33.74
C GLY A 4 -0.30 -32.22 -32.52
N LEU A 5 0.92 -32.64 -32.18
CA LEU A 5 1.70 -32.01 -31.10
C LEU A 5 2.04 -30.54 -31.40
N LEU A 6 2.43 -30.23 -32.65
CA LEU A 6 2.71 -28.86 -33.07
C LEU A 6 1.47 -27.96 -33.03
N LEU A 7 0.30 -28.49 -33.41
CA LEU A 7 -0.97 -27.76 -33.29
C LEU A 7 -1.35 -27.49 -31.83
N LEU A 8 -1.19 -28.48 -30.95
CA LEU A 8 -1.43 -28.31 -29.51
C LEU A 8 -0.47 -27.29 -28.89
N LEU A 9 0.81 -27.35 -29.25
CA LEU A 9 1.80 -26.39 -28.77
C LEU A 9 1.51 -24.97 -29.26
N GLY A 10 1.15 -24.82 -30.54
CA GLY A 10 0.75 -23.53 -31.10
C GLY A 10 -0.51 -22.97 -30.43
N PHE A 11 -1.49 -23.82 -30.15
CA PHE A 11 -2.71 -23.42 -29.43
C PHE A 11 -2.41 -23.01 -27.97
N ALA A 12 -1.59 -23.79 -27.25
CA ALA A 12 -1.17 -23.45 -25.90
C ALA A 12 -0.41 -22.11 -25.86
N LEU A 13 0.48 -21.87 -26.83
CA LEU A 13 1.19 -20.59 -26.95
C LEU A 13 0.23 -19.43 -27.24
N ALA A 14 -0.74 -19.62 -28.13
CA ALA A 14 -1.75 -18.61 -28.41
C ALA A 14 -2.58 -18.25 -27.17
N LEU A 15 -2.94 -19.24 -26.34
CA LEU A 15 -3.62 -18.99 -25.06
C LEU A 15 -2.74 -18.22 -24.07
N LEU A 16 -1.46 -18.55 -23.98
CA LEU A 16 -0.53 -17.80 -23.11
C LEU A 16 -0.39 -16.34 -23.56
N LEU A 17 -0.26 -16.10 -24.87
CA LEU A 17 -0.19 -14.74 -25.42
C LEU A 17 -1.48 -13.96 -25.18
N LEU A 18 -2.64 -14.62 -25.23
CA LEU A 18 -3.94 -14.00 -24.94
C LEU A 18 -4.00 -13.44 -23.51
N LEU A 19 -3.32 -14.07 -22.55
CA LEU A 19 -3.26 -13.61 -21.15
C LEU A 19 -2.40 -12.36 -20.95
N SER A 20 -1.69 -11.91 -21.98
CA SER A 20 -0.99 -10.62 -22.05
C SER A 20 -1.71 -9.61 -22.94
N TRP A 21 -2.88 -9.94 -23.49
CA TRP A 21 -3.61 -9.06 -24.39
C TRP A 21 -4.22 -7.87 -23.64
N PRO A 22 -3.88 -6.60 -23.98
CA PRO A 22 -4.29 -5.43 -23.19
C PRO A 22 -5.80 -5.28 -22.96
N PRO A 23 -6.70 -5.53 -23.93
CA PRO A 23 -8.15 -5.48 -23.70
C PRO A 23 -8.61 -6.48 -22.64
N LEU A 24 -8.01 -7.68 -22.60
CA LEU A 24 -8.31 -8.68 -21.59
C LEU A 24 -7.83 -8.22 -20.21
N LEU A 25 -6.58 -7.74 -20.13
CA LEU A 25 -6.01 -7.20 -18.89
C LEU A 25 -6.89 -6.09 -18.32
N ARG A 26 -7.28 -5.14 -19.17
CA ARG A 26 -8.14 -4.01 -18.80
C ARG A 26 -9.49 -4.47 -18.29
N PHE A 27 -10.14 -5.44 -18.95
CA PHE A 27 -11.40 -6.01 -18.48
C PHE A 27 -11.29 -6.58 -17.06
N PHE A 28 -10.24 -7.36 -16.77
CA PHE A 28 -10.03 -7.92 -15.44
C PHE A 28 -9.70 -6.86 -14.39
N VAL A 29 -8.92 -5.84 -14.75
CA VAL A 29 -8.63 -4.69 -13.87
C VAL A 29 -9.90 -3.93 -13.53
N GLU A 30 -10.70 -3.54 -14.53
CA GLU A 30 -11.95 -2.82 -14.31
C GLU A 30 -12.95 -3.61 -13.46
N ARG A 31 -13.08 -4.91 -13.72
CA ARG A 31 -13.93 -5.81 -12.91
C ARG A 31 -13.41 -5.95 -11.49
N GLY A 32 -12.11 -6.13 -11.30
CA GLY A 32 -11.49 -6.24 -9.98
C GLY A 32 -11.66 -4.95 -9.17
N LEU A 33 -11.46 -3.79 -9.80
CA LEU A 33 -11.69 -2.49 -9.17
C LEU A 33 -13.15 -2.32 -8.74
N ALA A 34 -14.10 -2.63 -9.63
CA ALA A 34 -15.53 -2.53 -9.33
C ALA A 34 -15.94 -3.47 -8.17
N LEU A 35 -15.42 -4.71 -8.14
CA LEU A 35 -15.64 -5.65 -7.02
C LEU A 35 -15.05 -5.14 -5.71
N GLY A 36 -13.93 -4.42 -5.77
CA GLY A 36 -13.32 -3.74 -4.61
C GLY A 36 -14.01 -2.44 -4.21
N GLY A 37 -15.09 -2.04 -4.89
CA GLY A 37 -15.80 -0.78 -4.63
C GLY A 37 -15.07 0.46 -5.16
N PHE A 38 -14.05 0.28 -6.01
CA PHE A 38 -13.34 1.38 -6.64
C PHE A 38 -14.02 1.78 -7.96
N SER A 39 -14.10 3.09 -8.18
CA SER A 39 -14.46 3.72 -9.43
C SER A 39 -13.31 4.61 -9.91
N GLY A 40 -13.24 4.91 -11.20
CA GLY A 40 -12.19 5.74 -11.78
C GLY A 40 -11.61 5.13 -13.04
N GLN A 41 -10.37 5.51 -13.35
CA GLN A 41 -9.71 5.13 -14.61
C GLN A 41 -8.26 4.72 -14.38
N VAL A 42 -7.82 3.81 -15.25
CA VAL A 42 -6.42 3.48 -15.49
C VAL A 42 -6.19 3.72 -16.98
N GLN A 43 -5.20 4.54 -17.33
CA GLN A 43 -4.99 4.95 -18.71
C GLN A 43 -4.47 3.78 -19.55
N GLU A 44 -3.47 3.07 -19.03
CA GLU A 44 -2.87 1.92 -19.69
C GLU A 44 -2.72 0.74 -18.74
N VAL A 45 -2.94 -0.47 -19.28
CA VAL A 45 -2.79 -1.73 -18.57
C VAL A 45 -1.91 -2.65 -19.41
N GLY A 46 -0.79 -3.09 -18.82
CA GLY A 46 0.16 -4.02 -19.43
C GLY A 46 0.53 -5.16 -18.50
N GLY A 47 1.38 -6.06 -18.98
CA GLY A 47 1.88 -7.23 -18.24
C GLY A 47 1.23 -8.54 -18.69
N HIS A 48 0.95 -9.42 -17.73
CA HIS A 48 0.41 -10.75 -17.97
C HIS A 48 -0.43 -11.19 -16.77
N LEU A 49 -1.66 -11.67 -17.01
CA LEU A 49 -2.61 -12.07 -15.96
C LEU A 49 -2.10 -13.10 -14.94
N LEU A 50 -1.03 -13.85 -15.23
CA LEU A 50 -0.49 -14.88 -14.35
C LEU A 50 0.76 -14.42 -13.59
N LEU A 51 1.44 -13.39 -14.09
CA LEU A 51 2.76 -12.97 -13.60
C LEU A 51 2.70 -11.61 -12.91
N GLY A 52 1.85 -10.72 -13.41
CA GLY A 52 1.78 -9.36 -12.91
C GLY A 52 1.16 -8.36 -13.87
N LEU A 53 0.76 -7.23 -13.31
CA LEU A 53 0.12 -6.14 -14.02
C LEU A 53 0.95 -4.87 -13.86
N ARG A 54 0.98 -4.06 -14.92
CA ARG A 54 1.50 -2.69 -14.90
C ARG A 54 0.34 -1.76 -15.23
N LEU A 55 0.04 -0.86 -14.30
CA LEU A 55 -1.04 0.11 -14.42
C LEU A 55 -0.42 1.50 -14.53
N GLU A 56 -0.74 2.24 -15.58
CA GLU A 56 -0.26 3.61 -15.78
C GLU A 56 -1.41 4.61 -15.74
N GLY A 57 -1.14 5.83 -15.24
CA GLY A 57 -2.12 6.90 -15.15
C GLY A 57 -3.32 6.51 -14.27
N VAL A 58 -3.05 5.97 -13.08
CA VAL A 58 -4.07 5.47 -12.14
C VAL A 58 -4.76 6.65 -11.47
N ASN A 59 -6.09 6.70 -11.53
CA ASN A 59 -6.91 7.66 -10.80
C ASN A 59 -8.19 6.96 -10.30
N LEU A 60 -8.18 6.56 -9.03
CA LEU A 60 -9.19 5.72 -8.41
C LEU A 60 -9.79 6.38 -7.17
N GLN A 61 -11.08 6.13 -6.96
CA GLN A 61 -11.87 6.57 -5.82
C GLN A 61 -12.64 5.36 -5.30
N GLY A 62 -12.45 5.02 -4.02
CA GLY A 62 -13.12 3.92 -3.34
C GLY A 62 -13.57 4.28 -1.93
N PRO A 63 -14.05 3.29 -1.15
CA PRO A 63 -14.56 3.50 0.19
C PRO A 63 -13.46 4.02 1.14
N GLY A 64 -13.48 5.33 1.40
CA GLY A 64 -12.52 5.98 2.29
C GLY A 64 -11.08 6.04 1.75
N LEU A 65 -10.88 5.88 0.44
CA LEU A 65 -9.57 5.95 -0.21
C LEU A 65 -9.68 6.61 -1.57
N ALA A 66 -8.84 7.63 -1.83
CA ALA A 66 -8.54 8.08 -3.19
C ALA A 66 -7.08 7.79 -3.51
N LEU A 67 -6.81 7.35 -4.75
CA LEU A 67 -5.47 7.02 -5.21
C LEU A 67 -5.23 7.65 -6.59
N LYS A 68 -4.18 8.45 -6.69
CA LYS A 68 -3.60 8.87 -7.96
C LYS A 68 -2.18 8.36 -8.04
N ALA A 69 -1.77 7.75 -9.14
CA ALA A 69 -0.39 7.31 -9.33
C ALA A 69 0.01 7.39 -10.80
N GLU A 70 1.27 7.73 -11.04
CA GLU A 70 1.85 7.61 -12.38
C GLU A 70 1.89 6.15 -12.80
N GLU A 71 2.40 5.28 -11.92
CA GLU A 71 2.55 3.87 -12.20
C GLU A 71 2.36 3.02 -10.95
N VAL A 72 1.67 1.89 -11.11
CA VAL A 72 1.58 0.81 -10.14
C VAL A 72 1.96 -0.49 -10.83
N ARG A 73 3.01 -1.16 -10.34
CA ARG A 73 3.38 -2.51 -10.77
C ARG A 73 3.00 -3.51 -9.70
N LEU A 74 2.36 -4.58 -10.12
CA LEU A 74 1.95 -5.71 -9.30
C LEU A 74 2.58 -6.96 -9.89
N GLY A 75 3.42 -7.66 -9.14
CA GLY A 75 3.84 -9.02 -9.44
C GLY A 75 3.23 -9.95 -8.41
N TYR A 76 2.75 -11.12 -8.83
CA TYR A 76 2.15 -12.08 -7.89
C TYR A 76 2.50 -13.52 -8.24
N ASP A 77 2.52 -14.38 -7.22
CA ASP A 77 2.78 -15.80 -7.35
C ASP A 77 1.52 -16.60 -7.02
N LEU A 78 0.78 -17.01 -8.06
CA LEU A 78 -0.47 -17.76 -7.89
C LEU A 78 -0.26 -19.16 -7.30
N LEU A 79 0.96 -19.72 -7.34
CA LEU A 79 1.23 -21.01 -6.70
C LEU A 79 1.15 -20.93 -5.17
N GLY A 80 1.33 -19.72 -4.61
CA GLY A 80 1.12 -19.46 -3.20
C GLY A 80 -0.30 -19.79 -2.72
N LEU A 81 -1.30 -19.73 -3.62
CA LEU A 81 -2.70 -19.97 -3.28
C LEU A 81 -2.93 -21.40 -2.77
N LEU A 82 -2.10 -22.35 -3.18
CA LEU A 82 -2.11 -23.73 -2.65
C LEU A 82 -1.84 -23.78 -1.14
N ARG A 83 -1.18 -22.74 -0.60
CA ARG A 83 -0.87 -22.55 0.82
C ARG A 83 -1.75 -21.48 1.47
N LYS A 84 -2.81 -21.01 0.78
CA LYS A 84 -3.66 -19.88 1.18
C LYS A 84 -2.88 -18.57 1.34
N GLU A 85 -1.80 -18.41 0.59
CA GLU A 85 -0.98 -17.19 0.57
C GLU A 85 -0.99 -16.56 -0.83
N LEU A 86 -0.90 -15.24 -0.91
CA LEU A 86 -0.67 -14.52 -2.14
C LEU A 86 0.63 -13.71 -2.01
N PRO A 87 1.76 -14.28 -2.42
CA PRO A 87 3.01 -13.54 -2.50
C PRO A 87 2.90 -12.43 -3.54
N LEU A 88 3.19 -11.20 -3.13
CA LEU A 88 2.99 -9.98 -3.92
C LEU A 88 4.27 -9.13 -3.94
N SER A 89 4.63 -8.62 -5.11
CA SER A 89 5.62 -7.58 -5.29
C SER A 89 4.90 -6.33 -5.78
N VAL A 90 4.99 -5.23 -5.04
CA VAL A 90 4.32 -3.98 -5.40
C VAL A 90 5.37 -2.90 -5.60
N SER A 91 5.28 -2.17 -6.71
CA SER A 91 6.02 -0.93 -6.91
C SER A 91 5.02 0.18 -7.17
N VAL A 92 5.11 1.26 -6.40
CA VAL A 92 4.23 2.42 -6.54
C VAL A 92 5.09 3.64 -6.82
N LYS A 93 4.83 4.30 -7.94
CA LYS A 93 5.61 5.45 -8.39
C LYS A 93 4.75 6.71 -8.51
N ARG A 94 5.25 7.80 -7.91
CA ARG A 94 4.63 9.13 -7.86
C ARG A 94 3.15 9.06 -7.53
N ALA A 95 2.86 8.48 -6.36
CA ALA A 95 1.49 8.29 -5.91
C ALA A 95 1.07 9.34 -4.88
N LYS A 96 -0.18 9.77 -5.00
CA LYS A 96 -0.90 10.52 -4.00
C LYS A 96 -2.07 9.68 -3.50
N VAL A 97 -1.97 9.25 -2.27
CA VAL A 97 -2.93 8.38 -1.57
C VAL A 97 -3.65 9.25 -0.54
N GLN A 98 -4.98 9.24 -0.54
CA GLN A 98 -5.79 10.02 0.40
C GLN A 98 -6.77 9.10 1.14
N PRO A 99 -6.29 8.36 2.15
CA PRO A 99 -7.15 7.53 2.98
C PRO A 99 -7.83 8.37 4.06
N THR A 100 -9.00 7.94 4.52
CA THR A 100 -9.61 8.46 5.76
C THR A 100 -9.14 7.65 6.96
N TRP A 101 -9.09 8.29 8.14
CA TRP A 101 -8.76 7.61 9.39
C TRP A 101 -9.71 6.45 9.69
N GLU A 102 -10.99 6.60 9.37
CA GLU A 102 -12.02 5.58 9.59
C GLU A 102 -11.85 4.35 8.70
N ALA A 103 -11.23 4.51 7.52
CA ALA A 103 -10.92 3.40 6.64
C ALA A 103 -9.68 2.62 7.12
N LEU A 104 -8.71 3.31 7.72
CA LEU A 104 -7.52 2.68 8.29
C LEU A 104 -7.78 2.03 9.65
N ILE A 105 -8.67 2.62 10.45
CA ILE A 105 -9.04 2.15 11.79
C ILE A 105 -10.57 1.95 11.81
N PRO A 106 -11.05 0.82 11.26
CA PRO A 106 -12.47 0.51 11.24
C PRO A 106 -12.99 0.21 12.66
N GLU A 107 -14.27 0.48 12.88
CA GLU A 107 -14.93 0.29 14.20
C GLU A 107 -15.04 -1.18 14.59
N LYS A 108 -15.23 -2.04 13.59
CA LYS A 108 -15.22 -3.50 13.73
C LYS A 108 -14.18 -4.06 12.77
N PRO A 109 -13.23 -4.87 13.26
CA PRO A 109 -12.35 -5.60 12.37
C PRO A 109 -13.19 -6.51 11.46
N GLY A 110 -12.82 -6.55 10.18
CA GLY A 110 -13.43 -7.46 9.22
C GLY A 110 -13.12 -8.93 9.57
N PRO A 111 -13.84 -9.89 8.96
CA PRO A 111 -13.47 -11.29 9.08
C PRO A 111 -12.03 -11.50 8.55
N PRO A 112 -11.28 -12.48 9.09
CA PRO A 112 -9.95 -12.78 8.60
C PRO A 112 -10.01 -13.14 7.11
N PRO A 113 -9.07 -12.64 6.29
CA PRO A 113 -9.09 -12.88 4.86
C PRO A 113 -8.87 -14.37 4.57
N ALA A 114 -9.59 -14.92 3.59
CA ALA A 114 -9.44 -16.32 3.18
C ALA A 114 -8.06 -16.63 2.58
N ILE A 115 -7.38 -15.60 2.06
CA ILE A 115 -6.04 -15.67 1.47
C ILE A 115 -5.19 -14.60 2.16
N ARG A 116 -4.03 -14.98 2.71
CA ARG A 116 -3.09 -14.07 3.34
C ARG A 116 -2.19 -13.44 2.28
N VAL A 117 -2.18 -12.10 2.19
CA VAL A 117 -1.23 -11.40 1.32
C VAL A 117 0.14 -11.35 2.00
N VAL A 118 1.19 -11.69 1.25
CA VAL A 118 2.57 -11.69 1.74
C VAL A 118 3.42 -10.86 0.79
N TYR A 119 3.97 -9.75 1.24
CA TYR A 119 4.79 -8.87 0.42
C TYR A 119 6.21 -9.45 0.31
N ARG A 120 6.59 -9.83 -0.91
CA ARG A 120 7.99 -10.13 -1.27
C ARG A 120 8.78 -8.85 -1.45
N GLN A 121 8.14 -7.84 -2.02
CA GLN A 121 8.69 -6.51 -2.20
C GLN A 121 7.56 -5.48 -2.13
N LEU A 122 7.84 -4.35 -1.50
CA LEU A 122 7.02 -3.16 -1.57
C LEU A 122 7.97 -1.98 -1.75
N LEU A 123 8.03 -1.44 -2.96
CA LEU A 123 8.86 -0.31 -3.33
C LEU A 123 7.98 0.93 -3.49
N LEU A 124 8.35 2.00 -2.80
CA LEU A 124 7.64 3.27 -2.80
C LEU A 124 8.55 4.36 -3.37
N GLU A 125 8.18 4.91 -4.51
CA GLU A 125 8.91 6.00 -5.17
C GLU A 125 8.04 7.25 -5.14
N GLU A 126 8.44 8.25 -4.34
CA GLU A 126 7.74 9.54 -4.23
C GLU A 126 6.25 9.39 -3.84
N VAL A 127 5.96 8.57 -2.82
CA VAL A 127 4.59 8.33 -2.36
C VAL A 127 4.18 9.33 -1.30
N GLN A 128 3.08 10.03 -1.53
CA GLN A 128 2.48 10.97 -0.58
C GLN A 128 1.17 10.40 -0.07
N VAL A 129 1.02 10.36 1.25
CA VAL A 129 -0.23 9.98 1.92
C VAL A 129 -0.78 11.21 2.63
N GLU A 130 -1.99 11.63 2.27
CA GLU A 130 -2.68 12.73 2.94
C GLU A 130 -3.91 12.21 3.67
N LEU A 131 -3.85 12.25 5.00
CA LEU A 131 -4.99 11.94 5.84
C LEU A 131 -5.68 13.24 6.25
N PRO A 132 -6.98 13.39 5.98
CA PRO A 132 -7.75 14.51 6.49
C PRO A 132 -7.90 14.39 8.02
N LYS A 133 -8.38 15.45 8.67
CA LYS A 133 -8.76 15.38 10.09
C LYS A 133 -9.82 14.29 10.27
N GLY A 134 -9.65 13.47 11.32
CA GLY A 134 -10.61 12.41 11.63
C GLY A 134 -12.01 12.98 11.91
N LYS A 135 -13.04 12.29 11.42
CA LYS A 135 -14.44 12.68 11.65
C LYS A 135 -14.96 12.05 12.94
N ARG A 136 -14.66 10.77 13.13
CA ARG A 136 -15.02 10.00 14.34
C ARG A 136 -13.87 9.99 15.34
N LEU A 137 -12.66 9.77 14.84
CA LEU A 137 -11.47 9.69 15.68
C LEU A 137 -10.89 11.10 15.87
N PHE A 138 -10.51 11.43 17.10
CA PHE A 138 -9.82 12.70 17.39
C PHE A 138 -8.37 12.62 16.92
N LEU A 139 -8.17 12.62 15.59
CA LEU A 139 -6.87 12.51 14.94
C LEU A 139 -6.61 13.73 14.05
N PRO A 140 -5.38 14.28 14.09
CA PRO A 140 -5.01 15.43 13.28
C PRO A 140 -4.99 15.06 11.79
N PRO A 141 -5.11 16.07 10.90
CA PRO A 141 -4.69 15.87 9.53
C PRO A 141 -3.18 15.57 9.50
N LEU A 142 -2.77 14.66 8.62
CA LEU A 142 -1.39 14.21 8.50
C LEU A 142 -1.00 14.16 7.03
N ARG A 143 0.17 14.72 6.69
CA ARG A 143 0.80 14.51 5.38
C ARG A 143 2.07 13.70 5.58
N LEU A 144 2.11 12.51 5.02
CA LEU A 144 3.23 11.60 5.08
C LEU A 144 3.86 11.49 3.69
N THR A 145 5.18 11.62 3.61
CA THR A 145 5.94 11.26 2.41
C THR A 145 6.72 10.00 2.72
N LEU A 146 6.62 8.98 1.86
CA LEU A 146 7.28 7.68 1.98
C LEU A 146 8.15 7.43 0.76
N ALA A 147 9.35 6.90 0.98
CA ALA A 147 10.28 6.55 -0.09
C ALA A 147 11.14 5.33 0.27
N GLY A 148 11.54 4.59 -0.76
CA GLY A 148 12.44 3.44 -0.68
C GLY A 148 11.72 2.10 -0.54
N GLU A 149 12.48 1.12 -0.10
CA GLU A 149 12.04 -0.22 0.28
C GLU A 149 12.46 -0.51 1.72
N ASN A 150 11.88 -1.53 2.37
CA ASN A 150 12.10 -1.82 3.78
C ASN A 150 13.60 -1.81 4.20
N PRO A 151 14.07 -0.84 5.03
CA PRO A 151 13.31 0.18 5.77
C PRO A 151 12.94 1.42 4.95
N TYR A 152 11.68 1.86 5.10
CA TYR A 152 11.12 3.01 4.40
C TYR A 152 11.48 4.32 5.09
N ALA A 153 12.09 5.24 4.35
CA ALA A 153 12.27 6.61 4.83
C ALA A 153 10.94 7.35 4.81
N PHE A 154 10.65 8.11 5.87
CA PHE A 154 9.42 8.87 5.96
C PHE A 154 9.60 10.29 6.50
N ILE A 155 8.70 11.17 6.07
CA ILE A 155 8.51 12.51 6.63
C ILE A 155 7.02 12.71 6.89
N ALA A 156 6.65 12.83 8.16
CA ALA A 156 5.30 13.09 8.63
C ALA A 156 5.16 14.57 9.02
N ARG A 157 4.21 15.28 8.41
CA ARG A 157 3.89 16.68 8.70
C ARG A 157 2.52 16.77 9.36
N LEU A 158 2.49 17.32 10.56
CA LEU A 158 1.30 17.61 11.34
C LEU A 158 1.12 19.14 11.43
N PRO A 159 -0.06 19.64 11.84
CA PRO A 159 -0.31 21.07 11.95
C PRO A 159 0.69 21.84 12.83
N GLY A 160 1.21 21.20 13.87
CA GLY A 160 2.11 21.83 14.84
C GLY A 160 3.59 21.50 14.68
N GLY A 161 3.99 20.67 13.71
CA GLY A 161 5.39 20.26 13.57
C GLY A 161 5.58 19.09 12.61
N SER A 162 6.82 18.62 12.51
CA SER A 162 7.17 17.50 11.64
C SER A 162 7.99 16.43 12.35
N PHE A 163 7.83 15.20 11.88
CA PHE A 163 8.61 14.03 12.28
C PHE A 163 9.22 13.40 11.05
N GLN A 164 10.42 12.86 11.19
CA GLN A 164 11.10 12.12 10.14
C GLN A 164 11.79 10.90 10.73
N GLY A 165 12.04 9.91 9.90
CA GLY A 165 12.77 8.72 10.31
C GLY A 165 12.55 7.56 9.36
N GLU A 166 12.58 6.36 9.91
CA GLU A 166 12.53 5.11 9.16
C GLU A 166 11.47 4.17 9.74
N ALA A 167 10.71 3.53 8.86
CA ALA A 167 9.76 2.48 9.18
C ALA A 167 10.25 1.15 8.61
N HIS A 168 10.48 0.18 9.49
CA HIS A 168 10.94 -1.16 9.14
C HIS A 168 9.77 -2.15 9.28
N ALA A 169 9.43 -2.86 8.20
CA ALA A 169 8.45 -3.94 8.27
C ALA A 169 9.11 -5.19 8.87
N LEU A 170 8.65 -5.61 10.05
CA LEU A 170 9.16 -6.80 10.76
C LEU A 170 8.52 -8.10 10.25
N ALA A 171 7.33 -8.00 9.64
CA ALA A 171 6.62 -9.12 9.07
C ALA A 171 6.27 -8.86 7.60
N ARG A 172 6.33 -9.93 6.79
CA ARG A 172 6.09 -9.85 5.33
C ARG A 172 4.64 -9.53 4.97
N ASP A 173 3.69 -9.80 5.85
CA ASP A 173 2.28 -9.40 5.66
C ASP A 173 2.00 -7.98 6.17
N LEU A 174 3.05 -7.24 6.54
CA LEU A 174 2.96 -5.87 7.06
C LEU A 174 2.14 -5.77 8.35
N SER A 175 1.99 -6.87 9.09
CA SER A 175 1.30 -6.88 10.38
C SER A 175 2.13 -6.34 11.54
N ALA A 176 3.45 -6.24 11.35
CA ALA A 176 4.39 -5.79 12.38
C ALA A 176 5.41 -4.80 11.81
N TRP A 177 5.68 -3.73 12.57
CA TRP A 177 6.53 -2.62 12.16
C TRP A 177 7.39 -2.11 13.31
N GLU A 178 8.60 -1.66 13.03
CA GLU A 178 9.42 -0.84 13.91
C GLU A 178 9.61 0.53 13.27
N VAL A 179 9.23 1.60 13.96
CA VAL A 179 9.27 2.97 13.46
C VAL A 179 10.21 3.78 14.34
N ARG A 180 11.35 4.16 13.79
CA ARG A 180 12.29 5.10 14.42
C ARG A 180 11.96 6.49 13.95
N TYR A 181 11.86 7.43 14.87
CA TYR A 181 11.44 8.78 14.53
C TYR A 181 12.18 9.83 15.36
N ARG A 182 12.29 11.02 14.78
CA ARG A 182 12.73 12.25 15.42
C ARG A 182 11.92 13.41 14.89
N GLY A 183 11.54 14.34 15.74
CA GLY A 183 10.78 15.52 15.33
C GLY A 183 10.58 16.52 16.44
N GLU A 184 9.67 17.45 16.19
CA GLU A 184 9.35 18.53 17.11
C GLU A 184 8.24 18.12 18.07
N VAL A 185 8.41 18.41 19.36
CA VAL A 185 7.37 18.18 20.39
C VAL A 185 6.10 18.98 20.06
N ALA A 186 6.24 20.13 19.40
CA ALA A 186 5.13 20.93 18.89
C ALA A 186 4.22 20.16 17.91
N GLY A 187 4.72 19.09 17.27
CA GLY A 187 3.90 18.17 16.47
C GLY A 187 2.78 17.49 17.27
N LEU A 188 2.91 17.41 18.61
CA LEU A 188 1.89 16.89 19.53
C LEU A 188 0.93 17.97 20.06
N SER A 189 1.10 19.23 19.66
CA SER A 189 0.25 20.35 20.11
C SER A 189 -1.24 20.16 19.81
N PHE A 190 -1.58 19.36 18.80
CA PHE A 190 -2.96 18.97 18.51
C PHE A 190 -3.63 18.25 19.70
N PHE A 191 -2.87 17.43 20.44
CA PHE A 191 -3.35 16.71 21.61
C PHE A 191 -3.06 17.48 22.91
N TYR A 192 -1.94 18.22 22.96
CA TYR A 192 -1.47 18.92 24.14
C TYR A 192 -1.12 20.38 23.81
N PRO A 193 -2.10 21.30 23.86
CA PRO A 193 -1.91 22.70 23.43
C PRO A 193 -0.80 23.47 24.16
N GLY A 194 -0.39 23.02 25.35
CA GLY A 194 0.68 23.64 26.14
C GLY A 194 2.11 23.37 25.63
N LEU A 195 2.28 22.47 24.66
CA LEU A 195 3.58 22.11 24.10
C LEU A 195 4.05 23.15 23.09
N LYS A 196 5.04 23.96 23.47
CA LYS A 196 5.55 25.09 22.67
C LYS A 196 6.93 24.86 22.04
N GLY A 197 7.68 23.88 22.52
CA GLY A 197 9.05 23.61 22.04
C GLY A 197 9.64 22.33 22.65
N GLY A 198 10.74 21.88 22.06
CA GLY A 198 11.43 20.64 22.42
C GLY A 198 11.56 19.67 21.23
N ARG A 199 12.43 18.67 21.38
CA ARG A 199 12.61 17.58 20.42
C ARG A 199 12.11 16.28 21.01
N LEU A 200 11.44 15.51 20.18
CA LEU A 200 10.98 14.17 20.52
C LEU A 200 11.70 13.19 19.60
N SER A 201 12.27 12.14 20.17
CA SER A 201 12.79 11.02 19.40
C SER A 201 12.47 9.71 20.08
N GLY A 202 12.42 8.63 19.32
CA GLY A 202 12.07 7.35 19.89
C GLY A 202 11.93 6.25 18.86
N VAL A 203 11.51 5.10 19.36
CA VAL A 203 11.22 3.92 18.56
C VAL A 203 9.89 3.34 19.02
N PHE A 204 8.98 3.13 18.07
CA PHE A 204 7.73 2.39 18.30
C PHE A 204 7.76 1.07 17.56
N ARG A 205 7.27 0.02 18.21
CA ARG A 205 7.01 -1.29 17.61
C ARG A 205 5.51 -1.50 17.59
N LEU A 206 4.96 -1.62 16.40
CA LEU A 206 3.58 -2.03 16.18
C LEU A 206 3.59 -3.53 15.95
N LEU A 207 2.95 -4.28 16.83
CA LEU A 207 2.83 -5.73 16.79
C LEU A 207 1.35 -6.12 16.72
N PRO A 208 1.01 -7.34 16.27
CA PRO A 208 -0.37 -7.83 16.31
C PRO A 208 -0.99 -7.81 17.72
N SER A 209 -0.15 -7.92 18.76
CA SER A 209 -0.54 -7.89 20.17
C SER A 209 -0.70 -6.48 20.76
N GLY A 210 -0.21 -5.43 20.09
CA GLY A 210 -0.26 -4.07 20.61
C GLY A 210 0.86 -3.17 20.11
N VAL A 211 1.03 -2.04 20.79
CA VAL A 211 2.09 -1.06 20.49
C VAL A 211 3.02 -0.94 21.69
N GLU A 212 4.31 -1.08 21.45
CA GLU A 212 5.37 -0.92 22.44
C GLU A 212 6.33 0.18 21.96
N GLY A 213 7.03 0.84 22.87
CA GLY A 213 8.04 1.80 22.44
C GLY A 213 8.63 2.64 23.55
N GLU A 214 9.70 3.30 23.19
CA GLU A 214 10.45 4.20 24.06
C GLU A 214 10.55 5.57 23.37
N SER A 215 10.36 6.62 24.16
CA SER A 215 10.41 8.00 23.67
C SER A 215 11.23 8.84 24.63
N GLN A 216 12.12 9.64 24.07
CA GLN A 216 12.91 10.64 24.78
C GLN A 216 12.47 12.04 24.33
N VAL A 217 12.27 12.90 25.32
CA VAL A 217 11.97 14.32 25.13
C VAL A 217 13.16 15.15 25.60
N GLU A 218 13.62 16.06 24.77
CA GLU A 218 14.69 17.04 25.05
C GLU A 218 14.20 18.48 24.90
#